data_AF-A0A8J5CDP1-F1
#
_entry.id   AF-A0A8J5CDP1-F1
#
_cell.length_a   1.000
_cell.length_b   1.000
_cell.length_c   1.000
_cell.angle_alpha   90.00
_cell.angle_beta   90.00
_cell.angle_gamma   90.00
#
_symmetry.space_group_name_H-M   'P 1'
#
loop_
_entity.id
_entity.type
_entity.pdbx_description
1 polymer ?
#
loop_
_entity_poly.entity_id
_entity_poly.type
_entity_poly.pdbx_seq_one_letter_code
_entity_poly.pdbx_strand_id
1 'polypeptide(L)'
;MIQPQGKELDLLTVILPDNDGSLYGDQKQICETGLGLVSHCCLTKHVFRISKQYLANVGLYINGKVGGKDTVLVDALSRRIPLISDRPTIIFDADITHPHPGEDSSPSIVVVVATQDWLEVTKYAGLVCSS
;
A
#
# COMPACT_ATOMS: atom_id res chain seq x y z
N MET A 1 13.54 -33.96 9.48
CA MET A 1 13.00 -32.92 10.39
C MET A 1 11.75 -32.38 9.72
N ILE A 2 10.57 -32.76 10.20
CA ILE A 2 9.28 -32.37 9.60
C ILE A 2 8.93 -31.01 10.23
N GLN A 3 9.07 -29.93 9.47
CA GLN A 3 8.51 -28.63 9.88
C GLN A 3 6.98 -28.75 9.86
N PRO A 4 6.26 -28.21 10.86
CA PRO A 4 4.82 -28.12 10.77
C PRO A 4 4.48 -27.24 9.56
N GLN A 5 3.65 -27.74 8.65
CA GLN A 5 3.01 -26.95 7.60
C GLN A 5 2.02 -25.98 8.26
N GLY A 6 2.54 -24.93 8.90
CA GLY A 6 1.75 -23.80 9.35
C GLY A 6 1.33 -23.00 8.12
N LYS A 7 0.03 -22.78 7.95
CA LYS A 7 -0.48 -21.82 6.96
C LYS A 7 0.13 -20.45 7.26
N GLU A 8 0.79 -19.85 6.27
CA GLU A 8 1.26 -18.47 6.35
C GLU A 8 0.04 -17.53 6.43
N LEU A 9 0.15 -16.47 7.24
CA LEU A 9 -0.95 -15.52 7.43
C LEU A 9 -0.97 -14.50 6.28
N ASP A 10 -1.96 -14.59 5.40
CA ASP A 10 -2.06 -13.72 4.21
C ASP A 10 -2.49 -12.28 4.54
N LEU A 11 -3.32 -12.08 5.57
CA LEU A 11 -3.86 -10.77 5.95
C LEU A 11 -4.28 -10.74 7.43
N LEU A 12 -3.85 -9.70 8.15
CA LEU A 12 -4.34 -9.37 9.49
C LEU A 12 -5.30 -8.18 9.45
N THR A 13 -6.55 -8.37 9.89
CA THR A 13 -7.49 -7.26 10.09
C THR A 13 -7.54 -6.88 11.57
N VAL A 14 -7.26 -5.61 11.88
CA VAL A 14 -7.24 -5.07 13.24
C VAL A 14 -8.39 -4.09 13.44
N ILE A 15 -9.20 -4.30 14.48
CA ILE A 15 -10.27 -3.39 14.86
C ILE A 15 -9.74 -2.44 15.93
N LEU A 16 -9.62 -1.16 15.60
CA LEU A 16 -9.17 -0.11 16.50
C LEU A 16 -10.38 0.52 17.23
N PRO A 17 -10.24 0.86 18.52
CA PRO A 17 -11.33 1.46 19.31
C PRO A 17 -11.73 2.84 18.77
N ASP A 18 -10.74 3.64 18.39
CA ASP A 18 -10.87 5.02 17.94
C ASP A 18 -9.76 5.37 16.91
N ASN A 19 -9.77 6.62 16.46
CA ASN A 19 -8.82 7.12 15.48
C ASN A 19 -7.55 7.67 16.15
N ASP A 20 -6.92 6.86 16.99
CA ASP A 20 -5.64 7.18 17.63
C ASP A 20 -4.47 6.89 16.66
N GLY A 21 -3.75 7.94 16.29
CA GLY A 21 -2.60 7.87 15.38
C GLY A 21 -1.41 7.10 15.95
N SER A 22 -1.20 7.13 17.28
CA SER A 22 -0.10 6.41 17.93
C SER A 22 -0.36 4.91 17.89
N LEU A 23 -1.55 4.47 18.30
CA LEU A 23 -1.92 3.05 18.28
C LEU A 23 -1.90 2.48 16.87
N TYR A 24 -2.41 3.23 15.89
CA TYR A 24 -2.31 2.87 14.48
C TYR A 24 -0.85 2.77 14.01
N GLY A 25 -0.01 3.74 14.38
CA GLY A 25 1.41 3.78 14.05
C GLY A 25 2.17 2.57 14.59
N ASP A 26 2.01 2.25 15.87
CA ASP A 26 2.65 1.10 16.52
C ASP A 26 2.23 -0.22 15.86
N GLN A 27 0.92 -0.39 15.62
CA GLN A 27 0.39 -1.56 14.92
C GLN A 27 1.03 -1.71 13.53
N LYS A 28 1.13 -0.60 12.78
CA LYS A 28 1.70 -0.60 11.43
C LYS A 28 3.18 -0.92 11.42
N GLN A 29 3.94 -0.31 12.32
CA GLN A 29 5.37 -0.58 12.46
C GLN A 29 5.63 -2.05 12.80
N ILE A 30 4.89 -2.62 13.76
CA ILE A 30 5.04 -4.03 14.15
C ILE A 30 4.72 -4.95 12.97
N CYS A 31 3.60 -4.73 12.29
CA CYS A 31 3.18 -5.63 11.21
C CYS A 31 4.06 -5.48 9.96
N GLU A 32 4.23 -4.26 9.45
CA GLU A 32 4.82 -4.03 8.12
C GLU A 32 6.36 -4.04 8.18
N THR A 33 6.96 -3.53 9.26
CA THR A 33 8.43 -3.50 9.42
C THR A 33 8.97 -4.63 10.29
N GLY A 34 8.26 -4.97 11.38
CA GLY A 34 8.72 -5.98 12.34
C GLY A 34 8.49 -7.43 11.88
N LEU A 35 7.28 -7.72 11.38
CA LEU A 35 6.84 -9.09 11.08
C LEU A 35 6.68 -9.39 9.58
N GLY A 36 6.67 -8.37 8.71
CA GLY A 36 6.42 -8.53 7.27
C GLY A 36 4.99 -8.95 6.93
N LEU A 37 4.03 -8.63 7.79
CA LEU A 37 2.61 -9.01 7.64
C LEU A 37 1.80 -7.92 6.94
N VAL A 38 1.00 -8.34 5.97
CA VAL A 38 -0.03 -7.50 5.37
C VAL A 38 -1.12 -7.24 6.40
N SER A 39 -1.38 -5.97 6.71
CA SER A 39 -2.41 -5.58 7.70
C SER A 39 -3.40 -4.53 7.20
N HIS A 40 -4.65 -4.61 7.66
CA HIS A 40 -5.70 -3.62 7.45
C HIS A 40 -6.32 -3.21 8.80
N CYS A 41 -6.47 -1.91 9.05
CA CYS A 41 -7.09 -1.40 10.26
C CYS A 41 -8.47 -0.81 9.95
N CYS A 42 -9.45 -1.13 10.79
CA CYS A 42 -10.78 -0.56 10.73
C CYS A 42 -11.20 -0.01 12.10
N LEU A 43 -11.95 1.09 12.10
CA LEU A 43 -12.48 1.64 13.34
C LEU A 43 -13.71 0.85 13.77
N THR A 44 -13.83 0.64 15.07
CA THR A 44 -14.95 -0.05 15.72
C THR A 44 -16.31 0.45 15.24
N LYS A 45 -16.46 1.78 15.05
CA LYS A 45 -17.69 2.40 14.50
C LYS A 45 -18.10 1.88 13.12
N HIS A 46 -17.14 1.52 12.26
CA HIS A 46 -17.41 1.01 10.91
C HIS A 46 -17.76 -0.47 10.91
N VAL A 47 -17.29 -1.22 11.91
CA VAL A 47 -17.66 -2.62 12.13
C VAL A 47 -19.07 -2.74 12.70
N PHE A 48 -19.44 -1.85 13.63
CA PHE A 48 -20.79 -1.86 14.21
C PHE A 48 -21.85 -1.25 13.29
N ARG A 49 -21.48 -0.28 12.44
CA ARG A 49 -22.39 0.32 11.45
C ARG A 49 -21.80 0.21 10.06
N ILE A 50 -21.89 -1.01 9.52
CA ILE A 50 -21.39 -1.34 8.19
C ILE A 50 -22.22 -0.63 7.13
N SER A 51 -21.53 -0.07 6.12
CA SER A 51 -22.16 0.40 4.88
C SER A 51 -21.59 -0.37 3.69
N LYS A 52 -22.39 -0.52 2.63
CA LYS A 52 -21.93 -1.16 1.39
C LYS A 52 -20.73 -0.42 0.78
N GLN A 53 -20.76 0.91 0.83
CA GLN A 53 -19.65 1.74 0.36
C GLN A 53 -18.37 1.49 1.16
N TYR A 54 -18.48 1.33 2.47
CA TYR A 54 -17.33 1.05 3.32
C TYR A 54 -16.71 -0.31 2.98
N LEU A 55 -17.53 -1.36 2.85
CA LEU A 55 -17.05 -2.69 2.46
C LEU A 55 -16.40 -2.68 1.07
N ALA A 56 -16.97 -1.95 0.11
CA ALA A 56 -16.37 -1.79 -1.21
C ALA A 56 -14.96 -1.18 -1.11
N ASN A 57 -14.81 -0.09 -0.36
CA ASN A 57 -13.51 0.57 -0.17
C ASN A 57 -12.49 -0.35 0.53
N VAL A 58 -12.93 -1.13 1.53
CA VAL A 58 -12.07 -2.12 2.21
C VAL A 58 -11.65 -3.22 1.24
N GLY A 59 -12.57 -3.70 0.40
CA GLY A 59 -12.28 -4.69 -0.63
C GLY A 59 -11.21 -4.23 -1.62
N LEU A 60 -11.34 -2.99 -2.13
CA LEU A 60 -10.35 -2.38 -3.02
C LEU A 60 -8.97 -2.28 -2.33
N TYR A 61 -8.93 -1.81 -1.09
CA TYR A 61 -7.69 -1.70 -0.32
C TYR A 61 -6.98 -3.05 -0.13
N ILE A 62 -7.74 -4.08 0.27
CA ILE A 62 -7.19 -5.41 0.45
C ILE A 62 -6.71 -5.99 -0.87
N ASN A 63 -7.50 -5.86 -1.95
CA ASN A 63 -7.14 -6.36 -3.27
C ASN A 63 -5.79 -5.80 -3.73
N GLY A 64 -5.58 -4.49 -3.58
CA GLY A 64 -4.28 -3.86 -3.87
C GLY A 64 -3.15 -4.41 -3.01
N LYS A 65 -3.36 -4.59 -1.70
CA LYS A 65 -2.33 -5.08 -0.77
C LYS A 65 -1.87 -6.52 -1.02
N VAL A 66 -2.77 -7.39 -1.48
CA VAL A 66 -2.42 -8.79 -1.80
C VAL A 66 -1.97 -8.96 -3.25
N GLY A 67 -1.70 -7.86 -3.96
CA GLY A 67 -1.16 -7.86 -5.32
C GLY A 67 -2.20 -8.08 -6.43
N GLY A 68 -3.48 -7.94 -6.10
CA GLY A 68 -4.58 -7.86 -7.05
C GLY A 68 -4.61 -6.54 -7.82
N LYS A 69 -5.52 -6.45 -8.79
CA LYS A 69 -5.69 -5.28 -9.67
C LYS A 69 -7.16 -4.91 -9.70
N ASP A 70 -7.49 -3.71 -9.24
CA ASP A 70 -8.89 -3.24 -9.27
C ASP A 70 -9.29 -2.77 -10.66
N THR A 71 -8.38 -2.10 -11.36
CA THR A 71 -8.63 -1.52 -12.68
C THR A 71 -7.38 -1.60 -13.54
N VAL A 72 -7.58 -1.82 -14.85
CA VAL A 72 -6.52 -1.77 -15.86
C VAL A 72 -6.95 -0.79 -16.95
N LEU A 73 -6.00 0.00 -17.45
CA LEU A 73 -6.26 0.95 -18.52
C LEU A 73 -6.35 0.23 -19.87
N VAL A 74 -7.56 0.15 -20.43
CA VAL A 74 -7.82 -0.51 -21.72
C VAL A 74 -6.99 0.09 -22.86
N ASP A 75 -6.69 1.39 -22.80
CA ASP A 75 -5.86 2.06 -23.80
C ASP A 75 -4.40 1.64 -23.78
N ALA A 76 -3.85 1.33 -22.59
CA ALA A 76 -2.50 0.79 -22.48
C ALA A 76 -2.44 -0.62 -23.11
N LEU A 77 -3.44 -1.46 -22.83
CA LEU A 77 -3.58 -2.79 -23.42
C LEU A 77 -3.79 -2.76 -24.94
N SER A 78 -4.59 -1.79 -25.41
CA SER A 78 -4.89 -1.58 -26.83
C SER A 78 -3.78 -0.84 -27.58
N ARG A 79 -2.65 -0.56 -26.91
CA ARG A 79 -1.50 0.18 -27.43
C ARG A 79 -1.85 1.55 -28.01
N ARG A 80 -2.79 2.25 -27.35
CA ARG A 80 -3.26 3.59 -27.73
C ARG A 80 -2.56 4.72 -26.97
N ILE A 81 -1.55 4.39 -26.17
CA ILE A 81 -0.74 5.35 -25.44
C ILE A 81 0.70 5.22 -25.94
N PRO A 82 1.08 6.00 -26.96
CA PRO A 82 2.45 6.02 -27.47
C PRO A 82 3.46 6.27 -26.35
N LEU A 83 4.69 5.77 -26.52
CA LEU A 83 5.78 5.77 -25.51
C LEU A 83 5.58 4.84 -24.31
N ILE A 84 4.35 4.66 -23.82
CA ILE A 84 4.05 3.73 -22.72
C ILE A 84 3.84 2.32 -23.28
N SER A 85 3.14 2.20 -24.40
CA SER A 85 2.66 0.89 -24.91
C SER A 85 3.50 0.30 -26.05
N ASP A 86 4.38 1.10 -26.67
CA ASP A 86 5.13 0.69 -27.87
C ASP A 86 6.33 -0.20 -27.55
N ARG A 87 6.94 0.02 -26.38
CA ARG A 87 8.12 -0.67 -25.89
C ARG A 87 8.03 -0.84 -24.37
N PRO A 88 8.76 -1.80 -23.78
CA PRO A 88 8.86 -1.93 -22.33
C PRO A 88 9.26 -0.59 -21.70
N THR A 89 8.38 -0.06 -20.85
CA THR A 89 8.52 1.26 -20.22
C THR A 89 8.24 1.13 -18.72
N ILE A 90 9.09 1.77 -17.92
CA ILE A 90 8.93 1.89 -16.47
C ILE A 90 8.65 3.36 -16.15
N ILE A 91 7.60 3.62 -15.38
CA ILE A 91 7.26 4.96 -14.90
C ILE A 91 7.76 5.10 -13.47
N PHE A 92 8.49 6.17 -13.20
CA PHE A 92 8.96 6.55 -11.87
C PHE A 92 8.22 7.80 -11.39
N ASP A 93 7.90 7.81 -10.11
CA ASP A 93 7.41 8.99 -9.40
C ASP A 93 8.23 9.16 -8.12
N ALA A 94 8.54 10.40 -7.75
CA ALA A 94 9.39 10.70 -6.62
C ALA A 94 8.89 11.95 -5.88
N ASP A 95 8.84 11.85 -4.55
CA ASP A 95 8.40 12.92 -3.67
C ASP A 95 9.38 13.11 -2.50
N ILE A 96 9.47 14.35 -2.01
CA ILE A 96 10.29 14.71 -0.85
C ILE A 96 9.40 15.44 0.15
N THR A 97 9.29 14.87 1.35
CA THR A 97 8.61 15.49 2.48
C THR A 97 9.65 16.06 3.45
N HIS A 98 9.63 17.39 3.62
CA HIS A 98 10.45 18.09 4.60
C HIS A 98 9.75 18.17 5.96
N PRO A 99 10.52 18.26 7.07
CA PRO A 99 9.96 18.49 8.39
C PRO A 99 9.24 19.84 8.49
N HIS A 100 8.45 20.03 9.55
CA HIS A 100 7.74 21.29 9.76
C HIS A 100 8.73 22.44 9.95
N PRO A 101 8.43 23.66 9.46
CA PRO A 101 9.31 24.81 9.66
C PRO A 101 9.63 25.03 11.15
N GLY A 102 10.91 24.96 11.52
CA GLY A 102 11.38 25.09 12.90
C GLY A 102 11.76 23.77 13.59
N GLU A 103 11.51 22.61 12.96
CA GLU A 103 12.03 21.30 13.41
C GLU A 103 13.30 20.90 12.65
N ASP A 104 14.44 21.52 13.00
CA ASP A 104 15.71 21.32 12.28
C ASP A 104 16.37 19.94 12.55
N SER A 105 15.87 19.17 13.51
CA SER A 105 16.43 17.87 13.91
C SER A 105 15.79 16.67 13.20
N SER A 106 14.65 16.87 12.56
CA SER A 106 13.90 15.80 11.89
C SER A 106 14.43 15.62 10.46
N PRO A 107 14.73 14.40 10.00
CA PRO A 107 15.25 14.18 8.65
C PRO A 107 14.18 14.46 7.60
N SER A 108 14.61 14.80 6.39
CA SER A 108 13.69 14.80 5.24
C SER A 108 13.46 13.36 4.77
N ILE A 109 12.23 13.07 4.33
CA ILE A 109 11.85 11.75 3.81
C ILE A 109 11.74 11.83 2.30
N VAL A 110 12.48 10.96 1.61
CA VAL A 110 12.42 10.80 0.15
C VAL A 110 11.72 9.49 -0.17
N VAL A 111 10.73 9.54 -1.06
CA VAL A 111 9.99 8.37 -1.53
C VAL A 111 10.14 8.28 -3.03
N VAL A 112 10.46 7.09 -3.54
CA VAL A 112 10.47 6.78 -4.98
C VAL A 112 9.59 5.57 -5.22
N VAL A 113 8.67 5.67 -6.17
CA VAL A 113 7.85 4.53 -6.62
C VAL A 113 8.08 4.26 -8.10
N ALA A 114 8.01 2.99 -8.49
CA ALA A 114 8.20 2.56 -9.86
C ALA A 114 7.21 1.45 -10.24
N THR A 115 6.70 1.51 -11.47
CA THR A 115 5.81 0.47 -12.03
C THR A 115 6.55 -0.85 -12.22
N GLN A 116 5.87 -1.97 -11.98
CA GLN A 116 6.46 -3.32 -12.08
C GLN A 116 5.90 -4.16 -13.23
N ASP A 117 4.81 -3.72 -13.87
CA ASP A 117 4.09 -4.53 -14.85
C ASP A 117 3.76 -3.75 -16.14
N TRP A 118 4.65 -3.83 -17.12
CA TRP A 118 4.33 -3.45 -18.49
C TRP A 118 3.55 -4.60 -19.15
N LEU A 119 2.40 -4.41 -19.83
CA LEU A 119 1.73 -3.21 -20.35
C LEU A 119 0.68 -2.59 -19.42
N GLU A 120 0.35 -3.22 -18.31
CA GLU A 120 -0.85 -2.90 -17.53
C GLU A 120 -0.67 -1.64 -16.66
N VAL A 121 0.55 -1.38 -16.19
CA VAL A 121 0.93 -0.21 -15.39
C VAL A 121 0.04 -0.08 -14.15
N THR A 122 -0.09 -1.17 -13.38
CA THR A 122 -0.99 -1.25 -12.21
C THR A 122 -0.30 -1.61 -10.91
N LYS A 123 0.90 -2.20 -10.97
CA LYS A 123 1.67 -2.61 -9.81
C LYS A 123 2.84 -1.66 -9.62
N TYR A 124 3.06 -1.25 -8.39
CA TYR A 124 4.13 -0.33 -8.02
C TYR A 124 4.94 -0.92 -6.87
N ALA A 125 6.26 -0.73 -6.93
CA ALA A 125 7.13 -0.90 -5.78
C ALA A 125 7.65 0.46 -5.34
N GLY A 126 7.79 0.64 -4.02
CA GLY A 126 8.28 1.86 -3.40
C GLY A 126 9.58 1.63 -2.65
N LEU A 127 10.40 2.66 -2.61
CA LEU A 127 11.57 2.78 -1.75
C LEU A 127 11.44 4.08 -0.95
N VAL A 128 11.80 4.02 0.33
CA VAL A 128 11.80 5.18 1.24
C VAL A 128 13.19 5.33 1.84
N CYS A 129 13.70 6.56 1.86
CA CYS A 129 14.97 6.92 2.46
C CYS A 129 14.80 8.16 3.34
N SER A 130 15.56 8.24 4.43
CA SER A 130 15.68 9.45 5.27
C SER A 130 17.07 10.06 5.10
N SER A 131 17.15 11.38 4.94
CA SER A 131 18.41 12.13 4.83
C SER A 131 18.71 12.96 6.06
#